data_AF-A0A5E8CL49-F1
#
_entry.id   AF-A0A5E8CL49-F1
#
_cell.length_a   1.000
_cell.length_b   1.000
_cell.length_c   1.000
_cell.angle_alpha   90.00
_cell.angle_beta   90.00
_cell.angle_gamma   90.00
#
_symmetry.space_group_name_H-M   'P 1'
#
loop_
_entity.id
_entity.type
_entity.pdbx_description
1 polymer ?
#
loop_
_entity_poly.entity_id
_entity_poly.type
_entity_poly.pdbx_seq_one_letter_code
_entity_poly.pdbx_strand_id
1 'polypeptide(L)'
;MNYYGIFMSVGWLILSYDLENRNKNNEICIAPMQIISPLGALFCIVGSKIFQKIFRNTWEGNASFGAMYGFYIYFCLISIFCDIPKFMNTIAFTLPIVYMAIRIGNYCNGEHFNNEYYSIIEGLLQGPIIYLILLYNKSNIDPIILFVVWVSIIRIYSEFLRNKFDIKNIVISVIFMILIFFYKHLISFEIIPFLLFVLDLTSKNYLNNQNIVKNYGFNFSIARHYTRANKVVHLFLFLIFLPFILKSRLILLGALSNLFDRVVHGYIVDYIKIPYLNYCFNIADIMIFGGLFLMHLFNT
;
A
#
# COMPACT_ATOMS: atom_id res chain seq x y z
N MET A 1 -12.66 -3.65 27.32
CA MET A 1 -13.38 -4.13 26.12
C MET A 1 -12.66 -3.57 24.91
N ASN A 2 -12.40 -4.35 23.85
CA ASN A 2 -11.67 -3.83 22.69
C ASN A 2 -12.63 -3.08 21.76
N TYR A 3 -12.78 -1.77 21.97
CA TYR A 3 -13.70 -0.93 21.19
C TYR A 3 -13.33 -0.90 19.72
N TYR A 4 -12.04 -0.95 19.40
CA TYR A 4 -11.54 -1.01 18.02
C TYR A 4 -12.18 -2.16 17.22
N GLY A 5 -12.20 -3.38 17.79
CA GLY A 5 -12.78 -4.53 17.11
C GLY A 5 -14.29 -4.39 16.86
N ILE A 6 -15.01 -3.80 17.81
CA ILE A 6 -16.46 -3.55 17.71
C ILE A 6 -16.74 -2.56 16.60
N PHE A 7 -16.11 -1.38 16.63
CA PHE A 7 -16.32 -0.34 15.63
C PHE A 7 -15.89 -0.79 14.23
N MET A 8 -14.79 -1.54 14.12
CA MET A 8 -14.39 -2.16 12.85
C MET A 8 -15.45 -3.11 12.31
N SER A 9 -16.02 -3.97 13.16
CA SER A 9 -17.07 -4.90 12.76
C SER A 9 -18.32 -4.16 12.26
N VAL A 10 -18.72 -3.09 12.96
CA VAL A 10 -19.83 -2.22 12.53
C VAL A 10 -19.53 -1.58 11.18
N GLY A 11 -18.32 -1.05 10.97
CA GLY A 11 -17.90 -0.48 9.70
C GLY A 11 -18.00 -1.49 8.54
N TRP A 12 -17.53 -2.72 8.74
CA TRP A 12 -17.61 -3.80 7.75
C TRP A 12 -19.05 -4.25 7.48
N LEU A 13 -19.92 -4.26 8.48
CA LEU A 13 -21.34 -4.56 8.30
C LEU A 13 -22.03 -3.50 7.44
N ILE A 14 -21.75 -2.20 7.71
CA ILE A 14 -22.27 -1.09 6.90
C ILE A 14 -21.76 -1.19 5.45
N LEU A 15 -20.47 -1.49 5.26
CA LEU A 15 -19.89 -1.72 3.93
C LEU A 15 -20.60 -2.86 3.19
N SER A 16 -20.83 -3.98 3.88
CA SER A 16 -21.50 -5.15 3.30
C SER A 16 -22.93 -4.82 2.88
N TYR A 17 -23.67 -4.10 3.73
CA TYR A 17 -25.04 -3.69 3.45
C TYR A 17 -25.14 -2.71 2.26
N ASP A 18 -24.27 -1.69 2.21
CA ASP A 18 -24.24 -0.72 1.11
C ASP A 18 -23.84 -1.39 -0.22
N LEU A 19 -22.86 -2.30 -0.19
CA LEU A 19 -22.45 -3.08 -1.36
C LEU A 19 -23.59 -3.96 -1.88
N GLU A 20 -24.32 -4.64 -1.01
CA GLU A 20 -25.45 -5.47 -1.42
C GLU A 20 -26.55 -4.64 -2.09
N ASN A 21 -26.91 -3.50 -1.51
CA ASN A 21 -27.94 -2.62 -2.08
C ASN A 21 -27.53 -2.03 -3.42
N ARG A 22 -26.25 -1.67 -3.59
CA ARG A 22 -25.75 -1.12 -4.85
C ARG A 22 -25.54 -2.20 -5.91
N ASN A 23 -25.19 -3.42 -5.53
CA ASN A 23 -25.08 -4.53 -6.48
C ASN A 23 -26.43 -4.84 -7.15
N LYS A 24 -27.53 -4.77 -6.38
CA LYS A 24 -28.89 -4.98 -6.91
C LYS A 24 -29.27 -3.98 -8.01
N ASN A 25 -28.66 -2.79 -8.02
CA ASN A 25 -28.99 -1.72 -8.97
C ASN A 25 -27.99 -1.59 -10.14
N ASN A 26 -26.73 -1.94 -9.92
CA ASN A 26 -25.63 -1.59 -10.85
C ASN A 26 -24.86 -2.80 -11.42
N GLU A 27 -25.25 -4.03 -11.07
CA GLU A 27 -24.60 -5.27 -11.53
C GLU A 27 -23.06 -5.22 -11.38
N ILE A 28 -22.59 -5.07 -10.15
CA ILE A 28 -21.16 -4.90 -9.85
C ILE A 28 -20.45 -6.27 -9.88
N CYS A 29 -21.07 -7.28 -9.27
CA CYS A 29 -20.56 -8.63 -9.19
C CYS A 29 -21.64 -9.65 -9.50
N ILE A 30 -21.22 -10.74 -10.14
CA ILE A 30 -22.06 -11.91 -10.44
C ILE A 30 -22.29 -12.74 -9.17
N ALA A 31 -21.28 -12.81 -8.30
CA ALA A 31 -21.36 -13.55 -7.05
C ALA A 31 -22.11 -12.77 -5.94
N PRO A 32 -22.72 -13.45 -4.96
CA PRO A 32 -23.44 -12.80 -3.86
C PRO A 32 -22.52 -11.92 -2.99
N MET A 33 -22.94 -10.67 -2.74
CA MET A 33 -22.19 -9.72 -1.90
C MET A 33 -22.00 -10.18 -0.46
N GLN A 34 -22.91 -11.03 0.04
CA GLN A 34 -22.84 -11.67 1.35
C GLN A 34 -21.62 -12.58 1.50
N ILE A 35 -21.07 -13.08 0.39
CA ILE A 35 -19.84 -13.87 0.37
C ILE A 35 -18.63 -12.96 0.11
N ILE A 36 -18.75 -12.07 -0.87
CA ILE A 36 -17.66 -11.19 -1.30
C ILE A 36 -17.20 -10.26 -0.17
N SER A 37 -18.12 -9.57 0.52
CA SER A 37 -17.73 -8.56 1.50
C SER A 37 -17.00 -9.13 2.74
N PRO A 38 -17.49 -10.21 3.40
CA PRO A 38 -16.76 -10.81 4.51
C PRO A 38 -15.40 -11.38 4.14
N LEU A 39 -15.21 -11.85 2.89
CA LEU A 39 -13.91 -12.31 2.41
C LEU A 39 -12.88 -11.17 2.47
N GLY A 40 -13.26 -9.93 2.12
CA GLY A 40 -12.35 -8.78 2.23
C GLY A 40 -11.78 -8.60 3.63
N ALA A 41 -12.63 -8.71 4.66
CA ALA A 41 -12.21 -8.65 6.06
C ALA A 41 -11.33 -9.85 6.45
N LEU A 42 -11.70 -11.06 6.03
CA LEU A 42 -10.93 -12.28 6.29
C LEU A 42 -9.51 -12.16 5.71
N PHE A 43 -9.40 -11.73 4.45
CA PHE A 43 -8.10 -11.55 3.79
C PHE A 43 -7.25 -10.48 4.48
N CYS A 44 -7.84 -9.38 4.97
CA CYS A 44 -7.13 -8.42 5.80
C CYS A 44 -6.56 -9.06 7.08
N ILE A 45 -7.36 -9.86 7.78
CA ILE A 45 -6.96 -10.52 9.03
C ILE A 45 -5.87 -11.56 8.77
N VAL A 46 -6.08 -12.45 7.79
CA VAL A 46 -5.14 -13.51 7.43
C VAL A 46 -3.83 -12.91 6.94
N GLY A 47 -3.88 -11.92 6.04
CA GLY A 47 -2.71 -11.22 5.54
C GLY A 47 -1.93 -10.54 6.67
N SER A 48 -2.61 -9.85 7.60
CA SER A 48 -1.99 -9.28 8.80
C SER A 48 -1.24 -10.35 9.61
N LYS A 49 -1.90 -11.46 9.94
CA LYS A 49 -1.34 -12.53 10.79
C LYS A 49 -0.19 -13.29 10.13
N ILE A 50 -0.31 -13.66 8.86
CA ILE A 50 0.77 -14.30 8.09
C ILE A 50 1.99 -13.39 8.08
N PHE A 51 1.78 -12.09 7.84
CA PHE A 51 2.87 -11.13 7.81
C PHE A 51 3.57 -11.02 9.18
N GLN A 52 2.82 -10.98 10.28
CA GLN A 52 3.42 -11.03 11.61
C GLN A 52 4.24 -12.29 11.85
N LYS A 53 3.72 -13.45 11.43
CA LYS A 53 4.40 -14.72 11.62
C LYS A 53 5.70 -14.79 10.81
N ILE A 54 5.68 -14.35 9.55
CA ILE A 54 6.86 -14.39 8.67
C ILE A 54 7.94 -13.42 9.16
N PHE A 55 7.58 -12.17 9.45
CA PHE A 55 8.58 -11.12 9.67
C PHE A 55 8.94 -10.89 11.14
N ARG A 56 8.06 -11.24 12.08
CA ARG A 56 8.27 -11.04 13.53
C ARG A 56 8.28 -12.35 14.32
N ASN A 57 8.02 -13.49 13.68
CA ASN A 57 7.89 -14.78 14.32
C ASN A 57 6.89 -14.79 15.50
N THR A 58 5.84 -13.95 15.45
CA THR A 58 4.79 -13.88 16.46
C THR A 58 3.41 -13.83 15.81
N TRP A 59 2.38 -14.27 16.54
CA TRP A 59 0.96 -14.11 16.18
C TRP A 59 0.32 -12.92 16.91
N GLU A 60 1.06 -12.23 17.78
CA GLU A 60 0.57 -11.13 18.61
C GLU A 60 0.59 -9.78 17.89
N GLY A 61 -0.49 -9.02 18.03
CA GLY A 61 -0.72 -7.72 17.41
C GLY A 61 -1.37 -7.81 16.03
N ASN A 62 -1.27 -6.72 15.24
CA ASN A 62 -1.61 -6.71 13.81
C ASN A 62 -0.52 -6.03 12.99
N ALA A 63 -0.33 -6.46 11.74
CA ALA A 63 0.53 -5.80 10.76
C ALA A 63 -0.33 -5.14 9.68
N SER A 64 -0.41 -3.82 9.69
CA SER A 64 -1.22 -3.04 8.73
C SER A 64 -0.83 -3.32 7.27
N PHE A 65 0.46 -3.44 6.99
CA PHE A 65 0.94 -3.80 5.65
C PHE A 65 0.54 -5.22 5.23
N GLY A 66 0.55 -6.17 6.18
CA GLY A 66 0.03 -7.52 5.93
C GLY A 66 -1.45 -7.51 5.59
N ALA A 67 -2.24 -6.68 6.28
CA ALA A 67 -3.66 -6.50 5.97
C ALA A 67 -3.87 -5.91 4.58
N MET A 68 -3.09 -4.89 4.19
CA MET A 68 -3.13 -4.32 2.84
C MET A 68 -2.79 -5.36 1.77
N TYR A 69 -1.77 -6.19 2.01
CA TYR A 69 -1.38 -7.27 1.09
C TYR A 69 -2.50 -8.32 0.95
N GLY A 70 -3.09 -8.73 2.06
CA GLY A 70 -4.25 -9.61 2.07
C GLY A 70 -5.42 -9.00 1.28
N PHE A 71 -5.75 -7.74 1.53
CA PHE A 71 -6.83 -7.03 0.83
C PHE A 71 -6.57 -6.91 -0.68
N TYR A 72 -5.32 -6.73 -1.08
CA TYR A 72 -4.95 -6.74 -2.49
C TYR A 72 -5.13 -8.13 -3.12
N ILE A 73 -4.71 -9.22 -2.45
CA ILE A 73 -4.99 -10.59 -2.92
C ILE A 73 -6.49 -10.82 -3.04
N TYR A 74 -7.28 -10.31 -2.09
CA TYR A 74 -8.73 -10.36 -2.17
C TYR A 74 -9.25 -9.70 -3.46
N PHE A 75 -8.81 -8.50 -3.81
CA PHE A 75 -9.20 -7.85 -5.08
C PHE A 75 -8.82 -8.68 -6.30
N CYS A 76 -7.66 -9.33 -6.27
CA CYS A 76 -7.21 -10.21 -7.34
C CYS A 76 -8.12 -11.43 -7.50
N LEU A 77 -8.65 -11.97 -6.40
CA LEU A 77 -9.56 -13.11 -6.44
C LEU A 77 -10.95 -12.71 -6.90
N ILE A 78 -11.47 -11.59 -6.40
CA ILE A 78 -12.81 -11.14 -6.76
C ILE A 78 -12.88 -10.54 -8.17
N SER A 79 -11.75 -10.22 -8.82
CA SER A 79 -11.74 -9.70 -10.20
C SER A 79 -12.28 -10.69 -11.21
N ILE A 80 -12.31 -11.98 -10.88
CA ILE A 80 -12.92 -13.04 -11.67
C ILE A 80 -14.46 -12.91 -11.67
N PHE A 81 -15.03 -12.36 -10.60
CA PHE A 81 -16.47 -12.31 -10.35
C PHE A 81 -17.07 -10.90 -10.38
N CYS A 82 -16.22 -9.88 -10.38
CA CYS A 82 -16.60 -8.49 -10.16
C CYS A 82 -15.92 -7.55 -11.16
N ASP A 83 -16.67 -6.54 -11.61
CA ASP A 83 -16.08 -5.35 -12.23
C ASP A 83 -15.36 -4.53 -11.14
N ILE A 84 -14.05 -4.73 -11.02
CA ILE A 84 -13.24 -4.09 -9.96
C ILE A 84 -13.30 -2.57 -10.00
N PRO A 85 -13.18 -1.88 -11.15
CA PRO A 85 -13.39 -0.43 -11.20
C PRO A 85 -14.74 0.02 -10.61
N LYS A 86 -15.85 -0.63 -11.00
CA LYS A 86 -17.17 -0.33 -10.41
C LYS A 86 -17.23 -0.65 -8.92
N PHE A 87 -16.65 -1.78 -8.49
CA PHE A 87 -16.57 -2.18 -7.10
C PHE A 87 -15.79 -1.15 -6.26
N MET A 88 -14.61 -0.74 -6.73
CA MET A 88 -13.75 0.25 -6.07
C MET A 88 -14.44 1.62 -5.94
N ASN A 89 -15.08 2.08 -7.02
CA ASN A 89 -15.86 3.32 -6.98
C ASN A 89 -17.06 3.23 -6.05
N THR A 90 -17.63 2.03 -5.87
CA THR A 90 -18.73 1.81 -4.96
C THR A 90 -18.26 1.88 -3.51
N ILE A 91 -17.23 1.11 -3.14
CA ILE A 91 -16.70 1.11 -1.77
C ILE A 91 -16.11 2.46 -1.37
N ALA A 92 -15.67 3.30 -2.33
CA ALA A 92 -15.13 4.63 -2.04
C ALA A 92 -16.12 5.51 -1.25
N PHE A 93 -17.43 5.31 -1.40
CA PHE A 93 -18.44 6.03 -0.62
C PHE A 93 -18.61 5.49 0.79
N THR A 94 -18.29 4.22 1.03
CA THR A 94 -18.48 3.58 2.33
C THR A 94 -17.21 3.53 3.17
N LEU A 95 -16.03 3.53 2.52
CA LEU A 95 -14.72 3.59 3.19
C LEU A 95 -14.59 4.74 4.20
N PRO A 96 -15.07 5.97 3.96
CA PRO A 96 -15.02 7.04 4.96
C PRO A 96 -15.73 6.67 6.27
N ILE A 97 -16.84 5.91 6.21
CA ILE A 97 -17.55 5.44 7.40
C ILE A 97 -16.70 4.44 8.17
N VAL A 98 -16.09 3.49 7.45
CA VAL A 98 -15.16 2.51 8.05
C VAL A 98 -13.98 3.22 8.71
N TYR A 99 -13.40 4.23 8.05
CA TYR A 99 -12.32 5.05 8.60
C TYR A 99 -12.74 5.79 9.86
N MET A 100 -13.93 6.40 9.90
CA MET A 100 -14.43 7.03 11.11
C MET A 100 -14.57 6.03 12.25
N ALA A 101 -15.12 4.85 11.98
CA ALA A 101 -15.27 3.79 12.99
C ALA A 101 -13.91 3.34 13.56
N ILE A 102 -12.90 3.15 12.70
CA ILE A 102 -11.52 2.86 13.11
C ILE A 102 -11.00 3.93 14.08
N ARG A 103 -11.21 5.20 13.75
CA ARG A 103 -10.68 6.33 14.52
C ARG A 103 -11.37 6.53 15.86
N ILE A 104 -12.68 6.28 15.92
CA ILE A 104 -13.42 6.20 17.20
C ILE A 104 -12.86 5.06 18.04
N GLY A 105 -12.63 3.89 17.43
CA GLY A 105 -12.02 2.75 18.10
C GLY A 105 -10.66 3.07 18.73
N ASN A 106 -9.77 3.72 17.97
CA ASN A 106 -8.47 4.18 18.46
C ASN A 106 -8.62 5.14 19.64
N TYR A 107 -9.52 6.12 19.53
CA TYR A 107 -9.81 7.07 20.60
C TYR A 107 -10.27 6.37 21.89
N CYS A 108 -11.26 5.47 21.77
CA CYS A 108 -11.80 4.74 22.93
C CYS A 108 -10.77 3.81 23.59
N ASN A 109 -9.81 3.29 22.83
CA ASN A 109 -8.73 2.46 23.37
C ASN A 109 -7.56 3.30 23.95
N GLY A 110 -7.58 4.64 23.83
CA GLY A 110 -6.42 5.48 24.13
C GLY A 110 -5.22 5.18 23.23
N GLU A 111 -5.47 4.58 22.07
CA GLU A 111 -4.46 4.18 21.11
C GLU A 111 -4.17 5.32 20.14
N HIS A 112 -2.87 5.52 19.91
CA HIS A 112 -2.32 6.63 19.14
C HIS A 112 -2.60 8.00 19.77
N PHE A 113 -1.50 8.71 20.05
CA PHE A 113 -1.40 10.12 20.47
C PHE A 113 -1.58 10.41 21.97
N ASN A 114 -0.66 11.23 22.49
CA ASN A 114 -0.74 11.82 23.83
C ASN A 114 -1.79 12.95 23.90
N ASN A 115 -2.47 13.27 22.79
CA ASN A 115 -3.43 14.36 22.71
C ASN A 115 -4.79 13.74 22.35
N GLU A 116 -5.69 13.72 23.33
CA GLU A 116 -6.90 12.88 23.34
C GLU A 116 -7.77 13.07 22.09
N TYR A 117 -7.84 14.27 21.51
CA TYR A 117 -8.80 14.58 20.45
C TYR A 117 -8.30 14.31 19.03
N TYR A 118 -7.02 14.02 18.84
CA TYR A 118 -6.43 13.97 17.52
C TYR A 118 -7.02 12.84 16.66
N SER A 119 -7.19 11.65 17.24
CA SER A 119 -7.80 10.51 16.54
C SER A 119 -9.20 10.86 16.04
N ILE A 120 -9.99 11.61 16.81
CA ILE A 120 -11.34 12.05 16.41
C ILE A 120 -11.25 13.05 15.25
N ILE A 121 -10.35 14.04 15.32
CA ILE A 121 -10.19 15.04 14.25
C ILE A 121 -9.77 14.35 12.94
N GLU A 122 -8.80 13.44 12.99
CA GLU A 122 -8.38 12.66 11.82
C GLU A 122 -9.55 11.81 11.28
N GLY A 123 -10.39 11.26 12.16
CA GLY A 123 -11.62 10.53 11.78
C GLY A 123 -12.70 11.40 11.15
N LEU A 124 -12.95 12.60 11.66
CA LEU A 124 -13.93 13.53 11.08
C LEU A 124 -13.51 13.99 9.68
N LEU A 125 -12.20 14.26 9.51
CA LEU A 125 -11.62 14.61 8.22
C LEU A 125 -11.68 13.43 7.24
N GLN A 126 -11.20 12.25 7.62
CA GLN A 126 -11.15 11.07 6.74
C GLN A 126 -12.53 10.41 6.52
N GLY A 127 -13.51 10.71 7.37
CA GLY A 127 -14.85 10.13 7.33
C GLY A 127 -15.89 11.09 6.73
N PRO A 128 -16.71 11.75 7.56
CA PRO A 128 -17.80 12.61 7.10
C PRO A 128 -17.40 13.64 6.05
N ILE A 129 -16.25 14.30 6.21
CA ILE A 129 -15.81 15.36 5.28
C ILE A 129 -15.49 14.79 3.90
N ILE A 130 -14.69 13.71 3.82
CA ILE A 130 -14.43 13.05 2.53
C ILE A 130 -15.73 12.52 1.92
N TYR A 131 -16.64 11.97 2.71
CA TYR A 131 -17.94 11.52 2.22
C TYR A 131 -18.73 12.65 1.55
N LEU A 132 -18.79 13.84 2.16
CA LEU A 132 -19.43 15.02 1.58
C LEU A 132 -18.74 15.48 0.28
N ILE A 133 -17.41 15.47 0.25
CA ILE A 133 -16.63 15.79 -0.95
C ILE A 133 -16.96 14.82 -2.10
N LEU A 134 -17.07 13.53 -1.80
CA LEU A 134 -17.44 12.51 -2.78
C LEU A 134 -18.86 12.71 -3.31
N LEU A 135 -19.81 13.06 -2.45
CA LEU A 135 -21.17 13.38 -2.86
C LEU A 135 -21.22 14.60 -3.78
N TYR A 136 -20.46 15.66 -3.47
CA TYR A 136 -20.42 16.88 -4.26
C TYR A 136 -19.82 16.67 -5.66
N ASN A 137 -18.82 15.79 -5.79
CA ASN A 137 -18.07 15.60 -7.04
C ASN A 137 -18.48 14.36 -7.85
N LYS A 138 -19.63 13.75 -7.53
CA LYS A 138 -20.05 12.44 -8.07
C LYS A 138 -20.05 12.35 -9.59
N SER A 139 -20.19 13.46 -10.32
CA SER A 139 -20.28 13.48 -11.79
C SER A 139 -18.95 13.64 -12.54
N ASN A 140 -17.88 14.10 -11.89
CA ASN A 140 -16.72 14.66 -12.62
C ASN A 140 -15.44 13.81 -12.53
N ILE A 141 -15.26 13.07 -11.44
CA ILE A 141 -14.02 12.34 -11.14
C ILE A 141 -14.38 10.98 -10.56
N ASP A 142 -13.60 9.94 -10.91
CA ASP A 142 -13.72 8.60 -10.31
C ASP A 142 -13.68 8.71 -8.77
N PRO A 143 -14.74 8.29 -8.06
CA PRO A 143 -14.83 8.41 -6.59
C PRO A 143 -13.63 7.83 -5.84
N ILE A 144 -13.06 6.71 -6.32
CA ILE A 144 -11.90 6.11 -5.67
C ILE A 144 -10.65 7.00 -5.75
N ILE A 145 -10.44 7.70 -6.86
CA ILE A 145 -9.30 8.62 -7.03
C ILE A 145 -9.46 9.77 -6.05
N LEU A 146 -10.66 10.35 -5.98
CA LEU A 146 -10.95 11.44 -5.07
C LEU A 146 -10.77 11.03 -3.61
N PHE A 147 -11.28 9.86 -3.23
CA PHE A 147 -11.09 9.29 -1.90
C PHE A 147 -9.60 9.16 -1.54
N VAL A 148 -8.81 8.51 -2.39
CA VAL A 148 -7.39 8.26 -2.12
C VAL A 148 -6.58 9.55 -2.02
N VAL A 149 -6.82 10.51 -2.92
CA VAL A 149 -6.13 11.81 -2.89
C VAL A 149 -6.44 12.54 -1.59
N TRP A 150 -7.71 12.64 -1.20
CA TRP A 150 -8.08 13.35 0.03
C TRP A 150 -7.60 12.66 1.29
N VAL A 151 -7.71 11.33 1.39
CA VAL A 151 -7.14 10.58 2.51
C VAL A 151 -5.64 10.83 2.62
N SER A 152 -4.92 10.84 1.49
CA SER A 152 -3.47 11.06 1.45
C SER A 152 -3.09 12.49 1.87
N ILE A 153 -3.82 13.50 1.39
CA ILE A 153 -3.63 14.91 1.79
C ILE A 153 -3.87 15.07 3.29
N ILE A 154 -4.99 14.56 3.80
CA ILE A 154 -5.32 14.63 5.23
C ILE A 154 -4.26 13.89 6.04
N ARG A 155 -3.77 12.75 5.55
CA ARG A 155 -2.73 11.97 6.21
C ARG A 155 -1.39 12.71 6.29
N ILE A 156 -0.99 13.36 5.19
CA ILE A 156 0.22 14.18 5.15
C ILE A 156 0.09 15.36 6.11
N TYR A 157 -1.02 16.09 6.04
CA TYR A 157 -1.31 17.21 6.96
C TYR A 157 -1.28 16.77 8.42
N SER A 158 -1.95 15.64 8.69
CA SER A 158 -1.97 15.00 10.00
C SER A 158 -0.55 14.76 10.51
N GLU A 159 0.36 14.23 9.69
CA GLU A 159 1.72 13.94 10.13
C GLU A 159 2.48 15.18 10.65
N PHE A 160 2.24 16.36 10.09
CA PHE A 160 2.84 17.62 10.57
C PHE A 160 2.31 18.08 11.93
N LEU A 161 1.11 17.64 12.30
CA LEU A 161 0.50 17.95 13.60
C LEU A 161 0.90 16.95 14.69
N ARG A 162 1.63 15.89 14.35
CA ARG A 162 2.05 14.88 15.33
C ARG A 162 3.28 15.34 16.11
N ASN A 163 3.29 15.04 17.41
CA ASN A 163 4.43 15.30 18.28
C ASN A 163 5.73 14.64 17.79
N LYS A 164 5.62 13.48 17.13
CA LYS A 164 6.74 12.76 16.53
C LYS A 164 6.50 12.61 15.03
N PHE A 165 7.18 13.45 14.26
CA PHE A 165 7.16 13.39 12.80
C PHE A 165 7.82 12.10 12.30
N ASP A 166 7.11 11.35 11.46
CA ASP A 166 7.62 10.18 10.76
C ASP A 166 7.45 10.36 9.25
N ILE A 167 8.57 10.61 8.57
CA ILE A 167 8.62 10.81 7.11
C ILE A 167 8.03 9.61 6.35
N LYS A 168 8.05 8.40 6.92
CA LYS A 168 7.48 7.20 6.28
C LYS A 168 5.99 7.38 5.99
N ASN A 169 5.24 8.02 6.88
CA ASN A 169 3.81 8.24 6.68
C ASN A 169 3.50 9.16 5.49
N ILE A 170 4.38 10.11 5.19
CA ILE A 170 4.28 10.97 4.01
C ILE A 170 4.61 10.17 2.75
N VAL A 171 5.75 9.47 2.73
CA VAL A 171 6.18 8.76 1.53
C VAL A 171 5.20 7.65 1.15
N ILE A 172 4.66 6.91 2.13
CA ILE A 172 3.63 5.90 1.87
C ILE A 172 2.39 6.52 1.24
N SER A 173 1.94 7.68 1.72
CA SER A 173 0.78 8.38 1.17
C SER A 173 1.03 8.83 -0.27
N VAL A 174 2.25 9.33 -0.57
CA VAL A 174 2.65 9.70 -1.93
C VAL A 174 2.70 8.49 -2.86
N ILE A 175 3.28 7.37 -2.40
CA ILE A 175 3.28 6.12 -3.15
C ILE A 175 1.84 5.68 -3.44
N PHE A 176 0.97 5.73 -2.44
CA PHE A 176 -0.43 5.33 -2.61
C PHE A 176 -1.18 6.20 -3.63
N MET A 177 -0.93 7.51 -3.63
CA MET A 177 -1.44 8.41 -4.69
C MET A 177 -0.90 8.04 -6.08
N ILE A 178 0.40 7.73 -6.21
CA ILE A 178 0.97 7.31 -7.50
C ILE A 178 0.33 5.99 -7.94
N LEU A 179 0.23 5.01 -7.04
CA LEU A 179 -0.34 3.70 -7.34
C LEU A 179 -1.80 3.79 -7.75
N ILE A 180 -2.60 4.67 -7.14
CA ILE A 180 -3.99 4.82 -7.55
C ILE A 180 -4.10 5.39 -8.96
N PHE A 181 -3.18 6.23 -9.45
CA PHE A 181 -3.22 6.64 -10.86
C PHE A 181 -3.04 5.46 -11.83
N PHE A 182 -2.36 4.41 -11.38
CA PHE A 182 -2.16 3.19 -12.15
C PHE A 182 -3.15 2.08 -11.79
N TYR A 183 -4.16 2.32 -10.95
CA TYR A 183 -5.01 1.23 -10.43
C TYR A 183 -5.76 0.45 -11.52
N LYS A 184 -6.29 1.13 -12.55
CA LYS A 184 -6.95 0.47 -13.68
C LYS A 184 -5.97 -0.44 -14.43
N HIS A 185 -4.71 -0.02 -14.56
CA HIS A 185 -3.64 -0.84 -15.12
C HIS A 185 -3.16 -1.95 -14.18
N LEU A 186 -3.20 -1.74 -12.86
CA LEU A 186 -2.93 -2.78 -11.86
C LEU A 186 -4.00 -3.87 -11.87
N ILE A 187 -5.24 -3.52 -12.21
CA ILE A 187 -6.38 -4.43 -12.31
C ILE A 187 -6.36 -5.22 -13.63
N SER A 188 -5.84 -4.65 -14.73
CA SER A 188 -5.84 -5.27 -16.06
C SER A 188 -4.76 -6.36 -16.30
N PHE A 189 -4.24 -7.01 -15.24
CA PHE A 189 -2.98 -7.82 -15.17
C PHE A 189 -1.69 -6.96 -15.22
N GLU A 190 -0.60 -7.24 -14.50
CA GLU A 190 -0.05 -8.46 -13.90
C GLU A 190 0.04 -8.33 -12.36
N ILE A 191 -0.71 -9.17 -11.64
CA ILE A 191 -0.78 -9.21 -10.17
C ILE A 191 0.60 -9.44 -9.53
N ILE A 192 1.44 -10.23 -10.20
CA ILE A 192 2.71 -10.70 -9.68
C ILE A 192 3.72 -9.55 -9.45
N PRO A 193 4.03 -8.68 -10.44
CA PRO A 193 4.94 -7.55 -10.23
C PRO A 193 4.55 -6.65 -9.06
N PHE A 194 3.26 -6.36 -8.89
CA PHE A 194 2.80 -5.49 -7.81
C PHE A 194 2.86 -6.18 -6.44
N LEU A 195 2.47 -7.46 -6.36
CA LEU A 195 2.66 -8.25 -5.14
C LEU A 195 4.14 -8.29 -4.74
N LEU A 196 5.04 -8.52 -5.69
CA LEU A 196 6.48 -8.53 -5.45
C LEU A 196 7.00 -7.17 -4.97
N PHE A 197 6.51 -6.07 -5.55
CA PHE A 197 6.83 -4.71 -5.12
C PHE A 197 6.45 -4.44 -3.66
N VAL A 198 5.19 -4.75 -3.31
CA VAL A 198 4.68 -4.58 -1.95
C VAL A 198 5.45 -5.49 -0.99
N LEU A 199 5.69 -6.74 -1.39
CA LEU A 199 6.45 -7.70 -0.61
C LEU A 199 7.88 -7.22 -0.36
N ASP A 200 8.53 -6.60 -1.35
CA ASP A 200 9.87 -6.05 -1.21
C ASP A 200 9.91 -4.89 -0.20
N LEU A 201 9.11 -3.85 -0.42
CA LEU A 201 9.04 -2.68 0.46
C LEU A 201 8.72 -3.04 1.91
N THR A 202 7.84 -4.03 2.09
CA THR A 202 7.42 -4.48 3.41
C THR A 202 8.50 -5.33 4.06
N SER A 203 9.15 -6.24 3.33
CA SER A 203 10.31 -7.01 3.83
C SER A 203 11.42 -6.09 4.34
N LYS A 204 11.77 -5.06 3.55
CA LYS A 204 12.82 -4.09 3.89
C LYS A 204 12.53 -3.29 5.15
N ASN A 205 11.26 -2.94 5.38
CA ASN A 205 10.85 -2.18 6.57
C ASN A 205 10.72 -3.02 7.85
N TYR A 206 10.50 -4.33 7.72
CA TYR A 206 10.20 -5.20 8.85
C TYR A 206 11.35 -6.09 9.30
N LEU A 207 12.34 -6.32 8.45
CA LEU A 207 13.50 -7.13 8.83
C LEU A 207 14.38 -6.42 9.86
N ASN A 208 14.83 -7.18 10.86
CA ASN A 208 15.75 -6.70 11.88
C ASN A 208 17.11 -6.33 11.28
N ASN A 209 17.75 -5.31 11.86
CA ASN A 209 19.07 -4.81 11.43
C ASN A 209 20.17 -5.88 11.35
N GLN A 210 20.03 -7.00 12.08
CA GLN A 210 21.00 -8.11 12.07
C GLN A 210 20.94 -8.96 10.78
N ASN A 211 19.79 -8.99 10.11
CA ASN A 211 19.55 -9.85 8.94
C ASN A 211 19.67 -9.11 7.61
N ILE A 212 19.94 -7.81 7.65
CA ILE A 212 20.05 -6.97 6.45
C ILE A 212 21.50 -6.60 6.15
N VAL A 213 21.80 -6.43 4.87
CA VAL A 213 23.04 -5.83 4.37
C VAL A 213 22.69 -4.47 3.79
N LYS A 214 23.40 -3.44 4.24
CA LYS A 214 23.19 -2.06 3.76
C LYS A 214 24.05 -1.83 2.54
N ASN A 215 23.42 -1.76 1.39
CA ASN A 215 24.10 -1.56 0.13
C ASN A 215 24.13 -0.06 -0.21
N TYR A 216 25.25 0.57 0.12
CA TYR A 216 25.56 1.96 -0.23
C TYR A 216 26.06 2.10 -1.66
N GLY A 217 26.27 0.98 -2.35
CA GLY A 217 26.88 0.91 -3.67
C GLY A 217 26.00 1.53 -4.76
N PHE A 218 26.65 2.40 -5.53
CA PHE A 218 26.63 2.28 -6.99
C PHE A 218 27.76 1.29 -7.33
N ASN A 219 27.71 0.51 -8.41
CA ASN A 219 28.90 -0.26 -8.86
C ASN A 219 30.14 0.63 -9.14
N PHE A 220 30.00 1.96 -9.00
CA PHE A 220 31.07 2.93 -8.93
C PHE A 220 31.36 3.28 -7.46
N SER A 221 32.37 2.61 -6.91
CA SER A 221 32.93 2.71 -5.54
C SER A 221 33.45 4.09 -5.11
N ILE A 222 33.03 5.18 -5.77
CA ILE A 222 33.63 6.51 -5.67
C ILE A 222 33.12 7.29 -4.45
N ALA A 223 31.95 6.95 -3.90
CA ALA A 223 31.40 7.63 -2.74
C ALA A 223 31.01 6.65 -1.62
N ARG A 224 31.82 6.58 -0.56
CA ARG A 224 31.51 5.80 0.66
C ARG A 224 30.31 6.34 1.45
N HIS A 225 29.88 7.58 1.15
CA HIS A 225 28.75 8.22 1.80
C HIS A 225 27.69 8.63 0.78
N TYR A 226 26.45 8.25 1.04
CA TYR A 226 25.32 8.59 0.19
C TYR A 226 24.83 10.02 0.50
N THR A 227 25.39 10.99 -0.21
CA THR A 227 25.15 12.42 0.01
C THR A 227 23.82 12.89 -0.59
N ARG A 228 23.40 14.12 -0.28
CA ARG A 228 22.25 14.78 -0.95
C ARG A 228 22.45 14.86 -2.46
N ALA A 229 23.67 15.10 -2.93
CA ALA A 229 24.00 15.11 -4.35
C ALA A 229 23.75 13.74 -5.00
N ASN A 230 24.11 12.64 -4.31
CA ASN A 230 23.84 11.28 -4.80
C ASN A 230 22.34 11.02 -4.96
N LYS A 231 21.49 11.51 -4.04
CA LYS A 231 20.02 11.40 -4.17
C LYS A 231 19.51 12.09 -5.44
N VAL A 232 19.99 13.30 -5.73
CA VAL A 232 19.60 14.07 -6.93
C VAL A 232 20.05 13.34 -8.20
N VAL A 233 21.30 12.86 -8.22
CA VAL A 233 21.83 12.08 -9.36
C VAL A 233 21.00 10.82 -9.60
N HIS A 234 20.60 10.10 -8.56
CA HIS A 234 19.79 8.89 -8.71
C HIS A 234 18.39 9.18 -9.22
N LEU A 235 17.77 10.26 -8.74
CA LEU A 235 16.47 10.69 -9.26
C LEU A 235 16.60 11.07 -10.74
N PHE A 236 17.66 11.79 -11.11
CA PHE A 236 17.91 12.19 -12.50
C PHE A 236 18.18 10.98 -13.42
N LEU A 237 19.01 10.03 -12.99
CA LEU A 237 19.24 8.78 -13.72
C LEU A 237 17.96 7.98 -13.87
N PHE A 238 17.15 7.87 -12.81
CA PHE A 238 15.85 7.20 -12.89
C PHE A 238 14.94 7.87 -13.93
N LEU A 239 14.91 9.20 -13.99
CA LEU A 239 14.16 9.95 -15.00
C LEU A 239 14.70 9.73 -16.43
N ILE A 240 16.02 9.66 -16.61
CA ILE A 240 16.63 9.36 -17.92
C ILE A 240 16.22 7.96 -18.40
N PHE A 241 16.27 6.96 -17.52
CA PHE A 241 15.92 5.58 -17.86
C PHE A 241 14.42 5.31 -17.85
N LEU A 242 13.59 6.24 -17.37
CA LEU A 242 12.14 6.06 -17.24
C LEU A 242 11.48 5.57 -18.54
N PRO A 243 11.77 6.08 -19.75
CA PRO A 243 11.16 5.59 -20.98
C PRO A 243 11.48 4.12 -21.28
N PHE A 244 12.68 3.66 -20.92
CA PHE A 244 13.09 2.26 -21.06
C PHE A 244 12.43 1.39 -19.98
N ILE A 245 12.43 1.87 -18.74
CA ILE A 245 11.85 1.20 -17.58
C ILE A 245 10.33 1.01 -17.75
N LEU A 246 9.64 1.98 -18.37
CA LEU A 246 8.19 1.90 -18.62
C LEU A 246 7.80 0.72 -19.53
N LYS A 247 8.74 0.12 -20.26
CA LYS A 247 8.49 -1.05 -21.13
C LYS A 247 8.25 -2.35 -20.35
N SER A 248 8.65 -2.44 -19.08
CA SER A 248 8.42 -3.62 -18.24
C SER A 248 8.00 -3.20 -16.83
N ARG A 249 6.85 -3.69 -16.39
CA ARG A 249 6.30 -3.39 -15.06
C ARG A 249 7.15 -3.97 -13.93
N LEU A 250 7.77 -5.12 -14.15
CA LEU A 250 8.74 -5.71 -13.21
C LEU A 250 9.95 -4.80 -13.02
N ILE A 251 10.55 -4.30 -14.11
CA ILE A 251 11.69 -3.38 -14.04
C ILE A 251 11.28 -2.08 -13.36
N LEU A 252 10.12 -1.51 -13.74
CA LEU A 252 9.61 -0.27 -13.15
C LEU A 252 9.42 -0.38 -11.64
N LEU A 253 8.69 -1.38 -11.19
CA LEU A 253 8.38 -1.51 -9.77
C LEU A 253 9.61 -1.91 -8.95
N GLY A 254 10.48 -2.79 -9.48
CA GLY A 254 11.74 -3.11 -8.82
C GLY A 254 12.66 -1.88 -8.70
N ALA A 255 12.81 -1.10 -9.77
CA ALA A 255 13.59 0.13 -9.75
C ALA A 255 13.02 1.17 -8.78
N LEU A 256 11.69 1.32 -8.72
CA LEU A 256 11.03 2.20 -7.76
C LEU A 256 11.27 1.78 -6.31
N SER A 257 11.25 0.48 -6.00
CA SER A 257 11.50 0.01 -4.64
C SER A 257 12.93 0.30 -4.18
N ASN A 258 13.92 0.02 -5.04
CA ASN A 258 15.32 0.34 -4.75
C ASN A 258 15.60 1.85 -4.70
N LEU A 259 14.89 2.64 -5.52
CA LEU A 259 14.96 4.10 -5.46
C LEU A 259 14.38 4.63 -4.13
N PHE A 260 13.26 4.06 -3.68
CA PHE A 260 12.64 4.41 -2.41
C PHE A 260 13.63 4.25 -1.25
N ASP A 261 14.30 3.10 -1.12
CA ASP A 261 15.29 2.89 -0.07
C ASP A 261 16.41 3.93 -0.11
N ARG A 262 16.91 4.23 -1.31
CA ARG A 262 17.96 5.24 -1.50
C ARG A 262 17.52 6.64 -1.11
N VAL A 263 16.28 7.02 -1.41
CA VAL A 263 15.74 8.33 -1.05
C VAL A 263 15.51 8.42 0.46
N VAL A 264 14.94 7.38 1.07
CA VAL A 264 14.54 7.38 2.49
C VAL A 264 15.73 7.08 3.41
N HIS A 265 16.48 6.03 3.14
CA HIS A 265 17.55 5.50 3.99
C HIS A 265 18.95 5.91 3.55
N GLY A 266 19.14 6.24 2.26
CA GLY A 266 20.46 6.52 1.70
C GLY A 266 21.27 5.26 1.38
N TYR A 267 20.64 4.11 1.32
CA TYR A 267 21.22 2.83 0.92
C TYR A 267 20.08 1.90 0.51
N ILE A 268 20.37 0.83 -0.22
CA ILE A 268 19.42 -0.26 -0.49
C ILE A 268 19.50 -1.28 0.65
N VAL A 269 18.34 -1.82 1.05
CA VAL A 269 18.25 -2.89 2.06
C VAL A 269 18.25 -4.25 1.36
N ASP A 270 19.36 -4.97 1.43
CA ASP A 270 19.48 -6.33 0.89
C ASP A 270 19.28 -7.36 2.01
N TYR A 271 18.52 -8.42 1.75
CA TYR A 271 18.12 -9.37 2.79
C TYR A 271 18.07 -10.83 2.37
N ILE A 272 18.16 -11.13 1.07
CA ILE A 272 18.28 -12.49 0.56
C ILE A 272 19.78 -12.77 0.43
N LYS A 273 20.32 -13.61 1.31
CA LYS A 273 21.74 -14.02 1.30
C LYS A 273 21.87 -15.38 0.63
N ILE A 274 22.73 -15.49 -0.39
CA ILE A 274 23.18 -16.78 -0.92
C ILE A 274 24.51 -17.14 -0.23
N PRO A 275 24.53 -18.11 0.70
CA PRO A 275 25.70 -18.36 1.56
C PRO A 275 26.99 -18.66 0.79
N TYR A 276 26.89 -19.36 -0.34
CA TYR A 276 28.04 -19.83 -1.11
C TYR A 276 28.63 -18.78 -2.05
N LEU A 277 27.89 -17.72 -2.37
CA LEU A 277 28.30 -16.70 -3.34
C LEU A 277 28.71 -15.38 -2.68
N ASN A 278 28.61 -15.28 -1.35
CA ASN A 278 28.74 -14.01 -0.61
C ASN A 278 27.92 -12.86 -1.24
N TYR A 279 26.81 -13.21 -1.89
CA TYR A 279 25.97 -12.29 -2.64
C TYR A 279 24.68 -12.06 -1.86
N CYS A 280 24.32 -10.78 -1.72
CA CYS A 280 23.10 -10.34 -1.06
C CYS A 280 22.30 -9.50 -2.05
N PHE A 281 20.99 -9.74 -2.10
CA PHE A 281 20.06 -9.00 -2.96
C PHE A 281 18.68 -8.92 -2.29
N ASN A 282 17.74 -8.28 -2.97
CA ASN A 282 16.35 -8.16 -2.53
C ASN A 282 15.35 -8.57 -3.63
N ILE A 283 14.06 -8.55 -3.32
CA ILE A 283 13.01 -8.92 -4.29
C ILE A 283 12.98 -7.92 -5.46
N ALA A 284 13.27 -6.64 -5.21
CA ALA A 284 13.36 -5.67 -6.30
C ALA A 284 14.46 -6.00 -7.32
N ASP A 285 15.59 -6.57 -6.89
CA ASP A 285 16.63 -7.05 -7.81
C ASP A 285 16.15 -8.24 -8.65
N ILE A 286 15.39 -9.16 -8.05
CA ILE A 286 14.73 -10.27 -8.77
C ILE A 286 13.77 -9.73 -9.81
N MET A 287 12.97 -8.72 -9.46
CA MET A 287 12.03 -8.10 -10.40
C MET A 287 12.75 -7.43 -11.57
N ILE A 288 13.80 -6.66 -11.31
CA ILE A 288 14.60 -6.02 -12.36
C ILE A 288 15.24 -7.07 -13.26
N PHE A 289 15.91 -8.07 -12.69
CA PHE A 289 16.57 -9.13 -13.46
C PHE A 289 15.57 -9.97 -14.27
N GLY A 290 14.49 -10.42 -13.64
CA GLY A 290 13.43 -11.18 -14.29
C GLY A 290 12.74 -10.38 -15.41
N GLY A 291 12.48 -9.09 -15.17
CA GLY A 291 11.93 -8.19 -16.18
C GLY A 291 12.85 -8.01 -17.39
N LEU A 292 14.16 -7.87 -17.17
CA LEU A 292 15.16 -7.79 -18.24
C LEU A 292 15.23 -9.12 -19.02
N PHE A 293 15.22 -10.25 -18.32
CA PHE A 293 15.25 -11.58 -18.93
C PHE A 293 14.02 -11.83 -19.81
N LEU A 294 12.81 -11.51 -19.32
CA LEU A 294 11.58 -11.61 -20.12
C LEU A 294 11.61 -10.67 -21.32
N MET A 295 12.05 -9.42 -21.15
CA MET A 295 12.22 -8.50 -22.27
C MET A 295 13.19 -9.05 -23.33
N HIS A 296 14.25 -9.73 -22.93
CA HIS A 296 15.19 -10.34 -23.87
C HIS A 296 14.55 -11.50 -24.63
N LEU A 297 13.85 -12.40 -23.94
CA LEU A 297 13.19 -13.56 -24.54
C LEU A 297 12.06 -13.20 -25.52
N PHE A 298 11.30 -12.13 -25.25
CA PHE A 298 10.14 -11.75 -26.05
C PHE A 298 10.40 -10.61 -27.06
N ASN A 299 11.60 -10.01 -27.06
CA ASN A 299 12.02 -9.04 -28.10
C ASN A 299 13.01 -9.63 -29.13
N THR A 300 13.16 -10.95 -29.16
CA THR A 300 13.81 -11.74 -30.25
C THR A 300 12.76 -12.56 -30.97
#